data_AF-A0A3N5NUW9-F1
#
_entry.id   AF-A0A3N5NUW9-F1
#
_cell.length_a   1.000
_cell.length_b   1.000
_cell.length_c   1.000
_cell.angle_alpha   90.00
_cell.angle_beta   90.00
_cell.angle_gamma   90.00
#
_symmetry.space_group_name_H-M   'P 1'
#
loop_
_entity.id
_entity.type
_entity.pdbx_description
1 polymer ?
#
loop_
_entity_poly.entity_id
_entity_poly.type
_entity_poly.pdbx_seq_one_letter_code
_entity_poly.pdbx_strand_id
1 'polypeptide(L)'
;TFGIALLSRYPIENPRTFYMYSEGEQTAAIEAQVTVGGRTFNVFVTHLGNGGPIVQQEAVLEEVRGKENVILMGDLNFRPGTEQYRLTAGMLADSWLVRWPQGTESQGIDPARRIDHILVSPGTNVVESRYLAGPQSDHPAMMTAIAW
;
A
#
# COMPACT_ATOMS: atom_id res chain seq x y z
N THR A 1 -20.50 8.12 -3.78
CA THR A 1 -19.29 8.73 -3.20
C THR A 1 -18.64 7.71 -2.31
N PHE A 2 -17.31 7.64 -2.32
CA PHE A 2 -16.54 6.72 -1.47
C PHE A 2 -15.47 7.52 -0.74
N GLY A 3 -14.84 6.89 0.25
CA GLY A 3 -13.74 7.47 1.00
C GLY A 3 -12.81 6.37 1.47
N ILE A 4 -11.63 6.78 1.93
CA ILE A 4 -10.64 5.93 2.57
C ILE A 4 -10.55 6.27 4.06
N ALA A 5 -10.12 5.32 4.87
CA ALA A 5 -9.93 5.51 6.30
C ALA A 5 -8.64 4.84 6.76
N LEU A 6 -8.00 5.45 7.75
CA LEU A 6 -6.91 4.86 8.51
C LEU A 6 -7.39 4.64 9.94
N LEU A 7 -7.35 3.38 10.40
CA LEU A 7 -7.60 3.02 11.78
C LEU A 7 -6.28 2.55 12.39
N SER A 8 -5.98 3.02 13.61
CA SER A 8 -4.77 2.64 14.32
C SER A 8 -5.09 2.42 15.80
N ARG A 9 -4.45 1.40 16.38
CA ARG A 9 -4.44 1.18 17.84
C ARG A 9 -3.58 2.23 18.55
N TYR A 10 -2.57 2.75 17.86
CA TYR A 10 -1.66 3.77 18.36
C TYR A 10 -2.13 5.16 17.92
N PRO A 11 -1.75 6.24 18.63
CA PRO A 11 -2.06 7.60 18.22
C PRO A 11 -1.67 7.87 16.76
N ILE A 12 -2.55 8.55 16.05
CA ILE A 12 -2.29 9.06 14.69
C ILE A 12 -1.76 10.48 14.84
N GLU A 13 -0.55 10.70 14.35
CA GLU A 13 0.17 11.97 14.42
C GLU A 13 0.25 12.60 13.02
N ASN A 14 0.17 13.93 12.95
CA ASN A 14 0.29 14.70 11.71
C ASN A 14 -0.57 14.18 10.52
N PRO A 15 -1.86 13.85 10.70
CA PRO A 15 -2.68 13.35 9.62
C PRO A 15 -2.92 14.44 8.57
N ARG A 16 -2.75 14.09 7.30
CA ARG A 16 -3.05 14.94 6.16
C ARG A 16 -3.74 14.11 5.07
N THR A 17 -4.84 14.63 4.55
CA THR A 17 -5.46 14.11 3.33
C THR A 17 -5.05 15.00 2.17
N PHE A 18 -4.64 14.38 1.06
CA PHE A 18 -4.39 15.08 -0.20
C PHE A 18 -5.11 14.39 -1.35
N TYR A 19 -5.40 15.17 -2.39
CA TYR A 19 -6.10 14.72 -3.58
C TYR A 19 -5.11 14.58 -4.73
N MET A 20 -5.25 13.52 -5.50
CA MET A 20 -4.45 13.32 -6.72
C MET A 20 -5.17 13.94 -7.91
N TYR A 21 -4.41 14.43 -8.89
CA TYR A 21 -5.00 14.86 -10.15
C TYR A 21 -5.76 13.69 -10.80
N SER A 22 -6.93 13.99 -11.37
CA SER A 22 -7.73 12.99 -12.07
C SER A 22 -8.48 13.61 -13.24
N GLU A 23 -8.45 12.92 -14.38
CA GLU A 23 -9.37 13.17 -15.50
C GLU A 23 -10.67 12.36 -15.36
N GLY A 24 -10.71 11.41 -14.42
CA GLY A 24 -11.83 10.51 -14.15
C GLY A 24 -12.27 10.56 -12.69
N GLU A 25 -12.13 9.44 -11.98
CA GLU A 25 -12.51 9.36 -10.57
C GLU A 25 -11.57 10.20 -9.70
N GLN A 26 -12.13 11.16 -8.96
CA GLN A 26 -11.38 11.91 -7.97
C GLN A 26 -11.05 11.01 -6.78
N THR A 27 -9.76 10.74 -6.57
CA THR A 27 -9.26 9.94 -5.46
C THR A 27 -8.50 10.80 -4.46
N ALA A 28 -8.29 10.25 -3.26
CA ALA A 28 -7.54 10.88 -2.18
C ALA A 28 -6.61 9.87 -1.51
N ALA A 29 -5.57 10.37 -0.88
CA ALA A 29 -4.66 9.61 -0.05
C ALA A 29 -4.57 10.25 1.34
N ILE A 30 -4.42 9.42 2.36
CA ILE A 30 -4.12 9.84 3.73
C ILE A 30 -2.64 9.58 3.96
N GLU A 31 -1.93 10.59 4.44
CA GLU A 31 -0.62 10.47 5.08
C GLU A 31 -0.80 10.67 6.60
N ALA A 32 -0.11 9.86 7.39
CA ALA A 32 -0.02 10.03 8.82
C ALA A 32 1.29 9.46 9.37
N GLN A 33 1.61 9.81 10.60
CA GLN A 33 2.67 9.18 11.38
C GLN A 33 2.08 8.34 12.49
N VAL A 34 2.68 7.16 12.71
CA VAL A 34 2.31 6.26 13.80
C VAL A 34 3.58 5.77 14.49
N THR A 35 3.69 6.03 15.78
CA THR A 35 4.85 5.63 16.59
C THR A 35 4.57 4.35 17.38
N VAL A 36 5.37 3.31 17.15
CA VAL A 36 5.25 2.00 17.83
C VAL A 36 6.61 1.59 18.39
N GLY A 37 6.68 1.32 19.69
CA GLY A 37 7.93 0.89 20.33
C GLY A 37 9.11 1.86 20.12
N GLY A 38 8.84 3.16 20.06
CA GLY A 38 9.85 4.20 19.83
C GLY A 38 10.25 4.39 18.36
N ARG A 39 9.70 3.61 17.41
CA ARG A 39 9.92 3.77 15.97
C ARG A 39 8.70 4.44 15.33
N THR A 40 8.93 5.53 14.60
CA THR A 40 7.89 6.24 13.85
C THR A 40 7.83 5.71 12.42
N PHE A 41 6.62 5.37 11.97
CA PHE A 41 6.31 4.96 10.61
C PHE A 41 5.52 6.05 9.88
N ASN A 42 5.89 6.32 8.63
CA ASN A 42 5.10 7.18 7.73
C ASN A 42 4.10 6.28 6.99
N VAL A 43 2.83 6.39 7.36
CA VAL A 43 1.74 5.53 6.86
C VAL A 43 0.95 6.27 5.79
N PHE A 44 0.84 5.66 4.62
CA PHE A 44 0.05 6.13 3.50
C PHE A 44 -1.07 5.14 3.20
N VAL A 45 -2.30 5.64 3.12
CA VAL A 45 -3.47 4.86 2.69
C VAL A 45 -4.07 5.53 1.47
N THR A 46 -4.31 4.78 0.40
CA THR A 46 -4.97 5.32 -0.80
C THR A 46 -5.87 4.28 -1.45
N HIS A 47 -6.74 4.73 -2.34
CA HIS A 47 -7.44 3.89 -3.30
C HIS A 47 -7.32 4.61 -4.65
N LEU A 48 -6.50 4.06 -5.55
CA LEU A 48 -6.32 4.67 -6.87
C LEU A 48 -7.54 4.42 -7.74
N GLY A 49 -7.76 5.29 -8.73
CA GLY A 49 -8.84 5.10 -9.69
C GLY A 49 -8.67 3.79 -10.46
N ASN A 50 -9.74 3.34 -11.10
CA ASN A 50 -9.73 2.09 -11.86
C ASN A 50 -8.54 1.99 -12.84
N GLY A 51 -7.86 0.85 -12.84
CA GLY A 51 -6.65 0.59 -13.62
C GLY A 51 -5.35 1.16 -13.04
N GLY A 52 -5.41 1.89 -11.91
CA GLY A 52 -4.27 2.50 -11.24
C GLY A 52 -3.57 3.55 -12.11
N PRO A 53 -4.22 4.70 -12.39
CA PRO A 53 -3.66 5.74 -13.26
C PRO A 53 -2.25 6.16 -12.81
N ILE A 54 -1.31 6.14 -13.76
CA ILE A 54 0.10 6.40 -13.47
C ILE A 54 0.31 7.78 -12.82
N VAL A 55 -0.39 8.81 -13.27
CA VAL A 55 -0.33 10.17 -12.71
C VAL A 55 -0.75 10.23 -11.23
N GLN A 56 -1.70 9.39 -10.82
CA GLN A 56 -2.11 9.31 -9.41
C GLN A 56 -1.04 8.60 -8.59
N GLN A 57 -0.47 7.51 -9.10
CA GLN A 57 0.60 6.80 -8.42
C GLN A 57 1.87 7.65 -8.30
N GLU A 58 2.23 8.42 -9.33
CA GLU A 58 3.36 9.36 -9.28
C GLU A 58 3.15 10.44 -8.21
N ALA A 59 1.94 10.99 -8.08
CA ALA A 59 1.62 11.95 -7.04
C ALA A 59 1.76 11.35 -5.63
N VAL A 60 1.36 10.09 -5.42
CA VAL A 60 1.60 9.37 -4.15
C VAL A 60 3.10 9.17 -3.91
N LEU A 61 3.85 8.73 -4.93
CA LEU A 61 5.29 8.48 -4.79
C LEU A 61 6.09 9.76 -4.55
N GLU A 62 5.63 10.90 -5.03
CA GLU A 62 6.26 12.19 -4.73
C GLU A 62 6.12 12.55 -3.25
N GLU A 63 4.97 12.28 -2.64
CA GLU A 63 4.73 12.47 -1.22
C GLU A 63 5.50 11.46 -0.35
N VAL A 64 5.77 10.27 -0.89
CA VAL A 64 6.61 9.24 -0.24
C VAL A 64 8.11 9.56 -0.31
N ARG A 65 8.54 10.30 -1.34
CA ARG A 65 9.96 10.50 -1.66
C ARG A 65 10.75 11.05 -0.46
N GLY A 66 11.88 10.42 -0.16
CA GLY A 66 12.78 10.85 0.92
C GLY A 66 12.31 10.50 2.33
N LYS A 67 11.17 9.83 2.49
CA LYS A 67 10.71 9.33 3.79
C LYS A 67 11.29 7.95 4.10
N GLU A 68 11.61 7.74 5.36
CA GLU A 68 12.00 6.45 5.91
C GLU A 68 10.82 5.78 6.63
N ASN A 69 10.94 4.48 6.94
CA ASN A 69 9.91 3.71 7.66
C ASN A 69 8.51 3.84 7.05
N VAL A 70 8.44 3.83 5.71
CA VAL A 70 7.21 3.99 4.96
C VAL A 70 6.41 2.69 4.97
N ILE A 71 5.09 2.84 5.13
CA ILE A 71 4.09 1.81 4.84
C ILE A 71 3.05 2.46 3.92
N LEU A 72 3.04 2.08 2.65
CA LEU A 72 2.01 2.48 1.68
C LEU A 72 1.07 1.31 1.44
N MET A 73 -0.23 1.50 1.64
CA MET A 73 -1.22 0.43 1.50
C MET A 73 -2.53 0.89 0.88
N GLY A 74 -3.21 -0.06 0.24
CA GLY A 74 -4.56 0.10 -0.28
C GLY A 74 -4.81 -0.68 -1.56
N ASP A 75 -5.97 -0.45 -2.16
CA ASP A 75 -6.26 -0.90 -3.51
C ASP A 75 -5.61 0.07 -4.50
N LEU A 76 -4.52 -0.36 -5.13
CA LEU A 76 -3.80 0.46 -6.08
C LEU A 76 -4.26 0.23 -7.51
N ASN A 77 -5.23 -0.69 -7.73
CA ASN A 77 -5.81 -1.01 -9.02
C ASN A 77 -4.80 -1.42 -10.12
N PHE A 78 -3.57 -1.74 -9.73
CA PHE A 78 -2.51 -2.18 -10.65
C PHE A 78 -1.93 -3.53 -10.26
N ARG A 79 -1.52 -4.28 -11.28
CA ARG A 79 -1.00 -5.64 -11.12
C ARG A 79 0.52 -5.68 -11.09
N PRO A 80 1.13 -6.76 -10.56
CA PRO A 80 2.53 -7.04 -10.79
C PRO A 80 2.88 -6.96 -12.29
N GLY A 81 4.01 -6.31 -12.59
CA GLY A 81 4.53 -6.17 -13.97
C GLY A 81 4.01 -4.96 -14.76
N THR A 82 3.02 -4.22 -14.26
CA THR A 82 2.62 -2.94 -14.89
C THR A 82 3.67 -1.85 -14.66
N GLU A 83 3.58 -0.76 -15.41
CA GLU A 83 4.52 0.37 -15.29
C GLU A 83 4.47 1.03 -13.92
N GLN A 84 3.26 1.35 -13.44
CA GLN A 84 3.03 1.91 -12.11
C GLN A 84 3.53 0.98 -10.99
N TYR A 85 3.42 -0.34 -11.14
CA TYR A 85 4.03 -1.29 -10.22
C TYR A 85 5.55 -1.19 -10.23
N ARG A 86 6.19 -1.16 -11.41
CA ARG A 86 7.66 -1.03 -11.54
C ARG A 86 8.18 0.28 -10.94
N LEU A 87 7.48 1.39 -11.16
CA LEU A 87 7.82 2.69 -10.54
C LEU A 87 7.78 2.59 -9.02
N THR A 88 6.73 1.97 -8.49
CA THR A 88 6.54 1.79 -7.04
C THR A 88 7.60 0.88 -6.44
N ALA A 89 7.87 -0.26 -7.09
CA ALA A 89 8.89 -1.22 -6.69
C ALA A 89 10.33 -0.69 -6.81
N GLY A 90 10.53 0.40 -7.57
CA GLY A 90 11.80 1.12 -7.63
C GLY A 90 12.09 1.98 -6.39
N MET A 91 11.07 2.29 -5.58
CA MET A 91 11.19 3.13 -4.38
C MET A 91 10.89 2.36 -3.09
N LEU A 92 9.92 1.44 -3.14
CA LEU A 92 9.45 0.64 -2.00
C LEU A 92 9.58 -0.85 -2.31
N ALA A 93 9.64 -1.67 -1.27
CA ALA A 93 9.58 -3.12 -1.40
C ALA A 93 8.14 -3.61 -1.27
N ASP A 94 7.68 -4.47 -2.18
CA ASP A 94 6.41 -5.18 -2.03
C ASP A 94 6.54 -6.19 -0.89
N SER A 95 5.80 -5.98 0.21
CA SER A 95 5.89 -6.85 1.40
C SER A 95 5.52 -8.30 1.08
N TRP A 96 4.68 -8.52 0.06
CA TRP A 96 4.38 -9.85 -0.45
C TRP A 96 5.63 -10.54 -0.99
N LEU A 97 6.38 -9.88 -1.87
CA LEU A 97 7.58 -10.45 -2.49
C LEU A 97 8.77 -10.52 -1.53
N VAL A 98 8.82 -9.65 -0.51
CA VAL A 98 9.81 -9.78 0.58
C VAL A 98 9.58 -11.09 1.33
N ARG A 99 8.32 -11.42 1.65
CA ARG A 99 7.98 -12.66 2.36
C ARG A 99 8.04 -13.89 1.46
N TRP A 100 7.58 -13.75 0.21
CA TRP A 100 7.41 -14.82 -0.76
C TRP A 100 8.15 -14.50 -2.06
N PRO A 101 9.47 -14.72 -2.12
CA PRO A 101 10.29 -14.22 -3.22
C PRO A 101 9.96 -14.78 -4.61
N GLN A 102 9.33 -15.96 -4.68
CA GLN A 102 8.87 -16.54 -5.95
C GLN A 102 7.57 -15.87 -6.43
N GLY A 103 6.79 -15.27 -5.53
CA GLY A 103 5.56 -14.56 -5.86
C GLY A 103 4.45 -15.46 -6.41
N THR A 104 4.48 -16.77 -6.16
CA THR A 104 3.53 -17.75 -6.71
C THR A 104 2.54 -18.29 -5.68
N GLU A 105 2.61 -17.78 -4.45
CA GLU A 105 1.83 -18.24 -3.31
C GLU A 105 0.33 -17.88 -3.44
N SER A 106 -0.47 -18.83 -3.93
CA SER A 106 -1.89 -18.62 -4.21
C SER A 106 -2.78 -18.69 -2.96
N GLN A 107 -2.60 -17.82 -1.96
CA GLN A 107 -3.34 -17.85 -0.68
C GLN A 107 -4.86 -17.53 -0.80
N GLY A 108 -5.60 -18.34 -1.56
CA GLY A 108 -6.98 -18.07 -1.97
C GLY A 108 -7.10 -16.97 -3.02
N ILE A 109 -5.98 -16.55 -3.62
CA ILE A 109 -5.90 -15.50 -4.64
C ILE A 109 -5.04 -15.94 -5.82
N ASP A 110 -5.17 -15.26 -6.97
CA ASP A 110 -4.21 -15.35 -8.07
C ASP A 110 -3.08 -14.32 -7.85
N PRO A 111 -1.83 -14.74 -7.58
CA PRO A 111 -0.72 -13.84 -7.30
C PRO A 111 -0.42 -12.85 -8.43
N ALA A 112 -0.74 -13.19 -9.67
CA ALA A 112 -0.54 -12.32 -10.84
C ALA A 112 -1.64 -11.25 -10.99
N ARG A 113 -2.75 -11.39 -10.25
CA ARG A 113 -3.91 -10.49 -10.34
C ARG A 113 -4.10 -9.61 -9.11
N ARG A 114 -3.16 -9.63 -8.16
CA ARG A 114 -3.17 -8.78 -6.97
C ARG A 114 -3.18 -7.30 -7.36
N ILE A 115 -4.10 -6.55 -6.77
CA ILE A 115 -4.23 -5.10 -6.95
C ILE A 115 -4.21 -4.33 -5.63
N ASP A 116 -4.58 -5.01 -4.53
CA ASP A 116 -4.35 -4.54 -3.18
C ASP A 116 -2.91 -4.87 -2.76
N HIS A 117 -2.16 -3.85 -2.36
CA HIS A 117 -0.75 -4.01 -1.99
C HIS A 117 -0.45 -3.36 -0.64
N ILE A 118 0.55 -3.91 0.06
CA ILE A 118 1.23 -3.26 1.18
C ILE A 118 2.70 -3.17 0.81
N LEU A 119 3.17 -1.96 0.57
CA LEU A 119 4.54 -1.62 0.18
C LEU A 119 5.23 -0.99 1.39
N VAL A 120 6.49 -1.35 1.60
CA VAL A 120 7.27 -0.91 2.76
C VAL A 120 8.60 -0.32 2.33
N SER A 121 9.24 0.48 3.19
CA SER A 121 10.62 0.92 2.93
C SER A 121 11.53 -0.30 2.64
N PRO A 122 12.47 -0.20 1.68
CA PRO A 122 13.44 -1.26 1.43
C PRO A 122 14.21 -1.65 2.70
N GLY A 123 14.45 -2.94 2.89
CA GLY A 123 15.11 -3.47 4.09
C GLY A 123 14.20 -3.67 5.31
N THR A 124 12.90 -3.35 5.22
CA THR A 124 11.92 -3.70 6.27
C THR A 124 11.87 -5.21 6.48
N ASN A 125 11.99 -5.67 7.73
CA ASN A 125 11.88 -7.09 8.06
C ASN A 125 10.41 -7.52 8.07
N VAL A 126 9.98 -8.16 6.97
CA VAL A 126 8.62 -8.70 6.83
C VAL A 126 8.59 -10.15 7.32
N VAL A 127 7.90 -10.37 8.45
CA VAL A 127 7.77 -11.68 9.11
C VAL A 127 6.65 -12.50 8.47
N GLU A 128 5.58 -11.84 8.04
CA GLU A 128 4.45 -12.47 7.37
C GLU A 128 3.82 -11.50 6.38
N SER A 129 3.30 -12.03 5.27
CA SER A 129 2.45 -11.28 4.35
C SER A 129 1.44 -12.25 3.77
N ARG A 130 0.15 -11.96 3.96
CA ARG A 130 -0.90 -12.86 3.48
C ARG A 130 -2.18 -12.19 3.05
N TYR A 131 -2.86 -12.81 2.10
CA TYR A 131 -4.26 -12.51 1.79
C TYR A 131 -5.18 -13.38 2.64
N LEU A 132 -6.26 -12.76 3.09
CA LEU A 132 -7.31 -13.34 3.89
C LEU A 132 -8.60 -13.26 3.06
N ALA A 133 -8.88 -14.32 2.33
CA ALA A 133 -10.12 -14.43 1.56
C ALA A 133 -11.32 -14.63 2.50
N GLY A 134 -12.45 -14.04 2.16
CA GLY A 134 -13.68 -14.17 2.92
C GLY A 134 -14.86 -13.46 2.24
N PRO A 135 -16.10 -13.71 2.69
CA PRO A 135 -17.31 -13.16 2.05
C PRO A 135 -17.59 -11.69 2.42
N GLN A 136 -16.74 -11.05 3.24
CA GLN A 136 -16.97 -9.71 3.78
C GLN A 136 -16.80 -8.60 2.71
N SER A 137 -16.05 -8.88 1.65
CA SER A 137 -15.81 -8.00 0.51
C SER A 137 -15.55 -8.87 -0.73
N ASP A 138 -15.75 -8.25 -1.89
CA ASP A 138 -15.28 -8.76 -3.18
C ASP A 138 -13.75 -8.75 -3.32
N HIS A 139 -13.04 -8.04 -2.44
CA HIS A 139 -11.59 -8.07 -2.31
C HIS A 139 -11.17 -8.88 -1.06
N PRO A 140 -10.10 -9.69 -1.15
CA PRO A 140 -9.47 -10.29 0.02
C PRO A 140 -8.72 -9.24 0.82
N ALA A 141 -8.74 -9.34 2.16
CA ALA A 141 -7.93 -8.45 2.98
C ALA A 141 -6.44 -8.85 2.93
N MET A 142 -5.53 -7.89 2.75
CA MET A 142 -4.10 -8.14 2.88
C MET A 142 -3.63 -7.81 4.30
N MET A 143 -2.83 -8.70 4.90
CA MET A 143 -2.21 -8.52 6.22
C MET A 143 -0.71 -8.72 6.10
N THR A 144 0.07 -7.76 6.59
CA THR A 144 1.53 -7.87 6.69
C THR A 144 1.97 -7.67 8.14
N ALA A 145 2.82 -8.55 8.63
CA ALA A 145 3.50 -8.42 9.92
C ALA A 145 4.97 -8.06 9.70
N ILE A 146 5.43 -7.00 10.37
CA ILE A 146 6.81 -6.52 10.31
C ILE A 146 7.45 -6.56 11.69
N ALA A 147 8.78 -6.67 11.73
CA ALA A 147 9.59 -6.63 12.96
C ALA A 147 10.71 -5.60 12.82
N TRP A 148 11.23 -5.12 13.96
CA TRP A 148 12.33 -4.18 14.04
C TRP A 148 13.10 -4.29 15.35
#